data_AF-A0A972DHC2-F1
#
_entry.id   AF-A0A972DHC2-F1
#
_cell.length_a   1.000
_cell.length_b   1.000
_cell.length_c   1.000
_cell.angle_alpha   90.00
_cell.angle_beta   90.00
_cell.angle_gamma   90.00
#
_symmetry.space_group_name_H-M   'P 1'
#
loop_
_entity.id
_entity.type
_entity.pdbx_description
1 polymer ?
#
loop_
_entity_poly.entity_id
_entity_poly.type
_entity_poly.pdbx_seq_one_letter_code
_entity_poly.pdbx_strand_id
1 'polypeptide(L)'
;MDPTGPGKSYEGREKNDQNIIRWIEKKDGSAIIAGHSHRPSFPKKGKPLYFNDGSCVHPRAITGIEICDGKISLVKWSIKTKDDYTLYIGKDILEGPENIIQLFKRSEEAGSK
;
A
#
# COMPACT_ATOMS: atom_id res chain seq x y z
N MET A 1 -8.62 -13.31 -17.91
CA MET A 1 -8.82 -12.29 -18.96
C MET A 1 -8.90 -10.94 -18.26
N ASP A 2 -7.87 -10.12 -18.40
CA ASP A 2 -7.82 -8.73 -17.91
C ASP A 2 -8.38 -7.83 -19.02
N PRO A 3 -9.39 -6.98 -18.79
CA PRO A 3 -9.81 -5.98 -19.76
C PRO A 3 -8.96 -4.71 -19.56
N THR A 4 -7.63 -4.81 -19.69
CA THR A 4 -6.79 -3.61 -19.77
C THR A 4 -6.73 -3.18 -21.23
N GLY A 5 -7.58 -2.21 -21.59
CA GLY A 5 -7.50 -1.50 -22.86
C GLY A 5 -6.13 -0.83 -23.07
N PRO A 6 -5.76 -0.51 -24.32
CA PRO A 6 -4.45 0.01 -24.67
C PRO A 6 -4.36 1.47 -24.23
N GLY A 7 -3.78 1.76 -23.06
CA GLY A 7 -3.80 3.14 -22.58
C GLY A 7 -2.89 3.42 -21.40
N LYS A 8 -1.81 4.16 -21.67
CA LYS A 8 -0.78 4.70 -20.78
C LYS A 8 0.32 3.71 -20.39
N SER A 9 1.48 3.96 -21.00
CA SER A 9 2.76 3.32 -20.76
C SER A 9 3.11 3.27 -19.28
N TYR A 10 3.83 2.22 -18.90
CA TYR A 10 4.40 1.99 -17.58
C TYR A 10 5.09 3.25 -17.02
N GLU A 11 5.80 3.99 -17.88
CA GLU A 11 6.52 5.22 -17.56
C GLU A 11 5.64 6.37 -17.06
N GLY A 12 4.39 6.48 -17.51
CA GLY A 12 3.49 7.54 -17.10
C GLY A 12 2.94 7.37 -15.68
N ARG A 13 2.76 6.12 -15.25
CA ARG A 13 2.26 5.77 -13.91
C ARG A 13 3.35 5.94 -12.86
N GLU A 14 4.57 5.59 -13.23
CA GLU A 14 5.77 5.84 -12.42
C GLU A 14 5.99 7.34 -12.18
N LYS A 15 5.77 8.19 -13.19
CA LYS A 15 5.84 9.65 -13.02
C LYS A 15 4.80 10.19 -12.03
N ASN A 16 3.59 9.65 -12.01
CA ASN A 16 2.58 10.06 -11.04
C ASN A 16 2.95 9.66 -9.62
N ASP A 17 3.40 8.43 -9.40
CA ASP A 17 3.87 7.97 -8.09
C ASP A 17 5.07 8.82 -7.60
N GLN A 18 6.02 9.12 -8.48
CA GLN A 18 7.16 9.99 -8.18
C GLN A 18 6.74 11.42 -7.85
N ASN A 19 5.74 11.98 -8.52
CA ASN A 19 5.23 13.32 -8.23
C ASN A 19 4.55 13.38 -6.86
N ILE A 20 3.80 12.34 -6.49
CA ILE A 20 3.19 12.20 -5.16
C ILE A 20 4.28 12.10 -4.10
N ILE A 21 5.29 11.26 -4.30
CA ILE A 21 6.43 11.13 -3.40
C ILE A 21 7.14 12.48 -3.21
N ARG A 22 7.45 13.19 -4.29
CA ARG A 22 8.06 14.54 -4.23
C ARG A 22 7.18 15.55 -3.50
N TRP A 23 5.86 15.44 -3.62
CA TRP A 23 4.94 16.31 -2.89
C TRP A 23 4.97 16.02 -1.38
N ILE A 24 5.00 14.74 -1.00
CA ILE A 24 5.15 14.31 0.41
C ILE A 24 6.47 14.81 0.98
N GLU A 25 7.58 14.68 0.24
CA GLU A 25 8.88 15.17 0.67
C GLU A 25 8.91 16.68 0.91
N LYS A 26 8.14 17.46 0.13
CA LYS A 26 8.02 18.91 0.28
C LYS A 26 7.04 19.31 1.39
N LYS A 27 6.05 18.47 1.69
CA LYS A 27 5.00 18.75 2.67
C LYS A 27 5.22 17.91 3.92
N ASP A 28 5.89 18.52 4.89
CA ASP A 28 6.23 17.85 6.15
C ASP A 28 4.99 17.27 6.85
N GLY A 29 5.15 16.09 7.44
CA GLY A 29 4.11 15.42 8.22
C GLY A 29 2.88 14.91 7.46
N SER A 30 2.90 14.81 6.12
CA SER A 30 1.78 14.29 5.34
C SER A 30 2.00 12.85 4.88
N ALA A 31 0.98 12.00 5.00
CA ALA A 31 0.93 10.68 4.39
C ALA A 31 -0.14 10.63 3.30
N ILE A 32 0.07 9.83 2.25
CA ILE A 32 -0.90 9.63 1.18
C ILE A 32 -1.17 8.13 1.02
N ILE A 33 -2.45 7.79 0.90
CA ILE A 33 -2.93 6.47 0.51
C ILE A 33 -3.49 6.61 -0.91
N ALA A 34 -2.97 5.81 -1.83
CA ALA A 34 -3.40 5.73 -3.22
C ALA A 34 -3.80 4.29 -3.58
N GLY A 35 -4.33 4.12 -4.78
CA GLY A 35 -4.75 2.83 -5.33
C GLY A 35 -4.86 2.86 -6.84
N HIS A 36 -5.50 1.84 -7.42
CA HIS A 36 -5.77 1.69 -8.87
C HIS A 36 -4.53 1.47 -9.77
N SER A 37 -3.30 1.61 -9.26
CA SER A 37 -2.07 1.53 -10.07
C SER A 37 -1.57 0.09 -10.31
N HIS A 38 -2.17 -0.91 -9.63
CA HIS A 38 -1.74 -2.32 -9.59
C HIS A 38 -0.34 -2.53 -8.94
N ARG A 39 0.25 -1.49 -8.36
CA ARG A 39 1.57 -1.55 -7.70
C ARG A 39 1.42 -1.25 -6.21
N PRO A 40 1.20 -2.28 -5.36
CA PRO A 40 1.14 -2.05 -3.94
C PRO A 40 2.47 -1.46 -3.44
N SER A 41 2.38 -0.45 -2.59
CA SER A 41 3.53 0.21 -1.97
C SER A 41 3.25 0.35 -0.48
N PHE A 42 4.16 -0.15 0.34
CA PHE A 42 4.09 0.00 1.78
C PHE A 42 5.41 0.66 2.24
N PRO A 43 5.36 1.92 2.73
CA PRO A 43 6.56 2.67 3.04
C PRO A 43 7.23 2.13 4.31
N LYS A 44 8.57 2.08 4.29
CA LYS A 44 9.38 1.77 5.48
C LYS A 44 9.61 3.03 6.32
N LYS A 45 9.97 2.84 7.58
CA LYS A 45 10.40 3.92 8.49
C LYS A 45 11.50 4.78 7.83
N GLY A 46 11.38 6.10 7.94
CA GLY A 46 12.33 7.05 7.33
C GLY A 46 12.18 7.25 5.82
N LYS A 47 11.17 6.67 5.17
CA LYS A 47 10.82 6.95 3.76
C LYS A 47 9.54 7.79 3.67
N PRO A 48 9.29 8.47 2.54
CA PRO A 48 8.03 9.18 2.30
C PRO A 48 6.84 8.25 2.51
N LEU A 49 5.84 8.70 3.27
CA LEU A 49 4.67 7.90 3.67
C LEU A 49 3.65 7.75 2.53
N TYR A 50 4.09 7.12 1.44
CA TYR A 50 3.27 6.77 0.28
C TYR A 50 2.81 5.32 0.36
N PHE A 51 1.53 5.13 0.70
CA PHE A 51 0.86 3.84 0.69
C PHE A 51 0.12 3.68 -0.63
N ASN A 52 0.20 2.50 -1.23
CA ASN A 52 -0.60 2.14 -2.39
C ASN A 52 -1.20 0.76 -2.15
N ASP A 53 -2.52 0.63 -2.24
CA ASP A 53 -3.23 -0.63 -2.03
C ASP A 53 -3.30 -1.53 -3.28
N GLY A 54 -2.69 -1.12 -4.39
CA GLY A 54 -2.59 -1.89 -5.62
C GLY A 54 -3.78 -1.68 -6.56
N SER A 55 -4.46 -2.76 -6.96
CA SER A 55 -5.57 -2.68 -7.93
C SER A 55 -6.93 -2.46 -7.27
N CYS A 56 -6.99 -2.53 -5.93
CA CYS A 56 -8.19 -2.54 -5.07
C CYS A 56 -9.15 -3.71 -5.35
N VAL A 57 -9.33 -4.12 -6.61
CA VAL A 57 -10.22 -5.19 -7.05
C VAL A 57 -9.52 -6.01 -8.13
N HIS A 58 -9.35 -7.30 -7.86
CA HIS A 58 -8.92 -8.31 -8.81
C HIS A 58 -9.98 -9.42 -8.90
N PRO A 59 -10.01 -10.22 -9.97
CA PRO A 59 -10.86 -11.40 -10.01
C PRO A 59 -10.57 -12.29 -8.79
N ARG A 60 -11.57 -12.44 -7.91
CA ARG A 60 -11.53 -13.24 -6.66
C ARG A 60 -10.68 -12.67 -5.51
N ALA A 61 -10.22 -11.42 -5.59
CA ALA A 61 -9.48 -10.80 -4.50
C ALA A 61 -9.71 -9.29 -4.41
N ILE A 62 -9.67 -8.75 -3.19
CA ILE A 62 -9.70 -7.33 -2.88
C ILE A 62 -8.42 -7.02 -2.10
N THR A 63 -7.69 -6.00 -2.49
CA THR A 63 -6.56 -5.47 -1.70
C THR A 63 -6.94 -4.12 -1.11
N GLY A 64 -6.40 -3.79 0.06
CA GLY A 64 -6.77 -2.56 0.76
C GLY A 64 -5.79 -2.22 1.88
N ILE A 65 -5.81 -0.96 2.30
CA ILE A 65 -5.15 -0.54 3.54
C ILE A 65 -6.13 -0.72 4.72
N GLU A 66 -5.71 -1.48 5.73
CA GLU A 66 -6.46 -1.66 6.99
C GLU A 66 -5.78 -0.84 8.10
N ILE A 67 -6.55 0.00 8.78
CA ILE A 67 -6.10 0.78 9.95
C ILE A 67 -6.90 0.32 11.17
N CYS A 68 -6.23 -0.33 12.12
CA CYS A 68 -6.81 -0.83 13.36
C CYS A 68 -5.82 -0.66 14.51
N ASP A 69 -6.30 -0.24 15.68
CA ASP A 69 -5.51 -0.10 16.92
C ASP A 69 -4.21 0.71 16.74
N GLY A 70 -4.28 1.79 15.97
CA GLY A 70 -3.13 2.66 15.68
C GLY A 70 -2.06 2.01 14.79
N LYS A 71 -2.37 0.89 14.15
CA LYS A 71 -1.52 0.19 13.18
C LYS A 71 -2.11 0.24 11.79
N ILE A 72 -1.24 0.25 10.79
CA ILE A 72 -1.59 0.23 9.37
C ILE A 72 -1.02 -1.04 8.72
N SER A 73 -1.82 -1.69 7.88
CA SER A 73 -1.44 -2.91 7.16
C SER A 73 -1.95 -2.87 5.72
N LEU A 74 -1.21 -3.46 4.79
CA LEU A 74 -1.75 -3.82 3.48
C LEU A 74 -2.39 -5.21 3.60
N VAL A 75 -3.67 -5.32 3.32
CA VAL A 75 -4.42 -6.58 3.44
C VAL A 75 -4.94 -7.04 2.08
N LYS A 76 -5.14 -8.34 1.96
CA LYS A 76 -5.80 -8.97 0.81
C LYS A 76 -6.91 -9.89 1.31
N TRP A 77 -8.13 -9.64 0.87
CA TRP A 77 -9.26 -10.54 1.04
C TRP A 77 -9.40 -11.38 -0.23
N SER A 78 -9.44 -12.70 -0.12
CA SER A 78 -9.59 -13.57 -1.30
C SER A 78 -10.36 -14.85 -0.98
N ILE A 79 -10.89 -15.47 -2.03
CA ILE A 79 -11.55 -16.77 -1.92
C ILE A 79 -10.50 -17.83 -1.58
N LYS A 80 -10.70 -18.52 -0.46
CA LYS A 80 -9.89 -19.65 0.02
C LYS A 80 -10.77 -20.89 0.14
N THR A 81 -10.12 -22.04 0.26
CA THR A 81 -10.78 -23.34 0.40
C THR A 81 -10.39 -23.95 1.75
N LYS A 82 -11.36 -24.52 2.47
CA LYS A 82 -11.11 -25.33 3.67
C LYS A 82 -10.79 -26.77 3.30
N ASP A 83 -10.36 -27.56 4.28
CA ASP A 83 -10.07 -28.99 4.08
C ASP A 83 -11.31 -29.81 3.68
N ASP A 84 -12.52 -29.32 4.02
CA ASP A 84 -13.82 -29.90 3.61
C ASP A 84 -14.31 -29.44 2.23
N TYR A 85 -13.43 -28.79 1.45
CA TYR A 85 -13.69 -28.23 0.12
C TYR A 85 -14.69 -27.06 0.08
N THR A 86 -15.16 -26.55 1.23
CA THR A 86 -16.01 -25.36 1.25
C THR A 86 -15.18 -24.09 0.96
N LEU A 87 -15.78 -23.17 0.21
CA LEU A 87 -15.19 -21.87 -0.08
C LEU A 87 -15.50 -20.87 1.03
N TYR A 88 -14.54 -20.03 1.37
CA TYR A 88 -14.73 -18.90 2.29
C TYR A 88 -13.88 -17.70 1.87
N ILE A 89 -14.22 -16.51 2.37
CA ILE A 89 -13.40 -15.32 2.19
C ILE A 89 -12.41 -15.23 3.35
N GLY A 90 -11.11 -15.29 3.05
CA GLY A 90 -10.04 -15.15 4.02
C GLY A 90 -9.25 -13.86 3.84
N LYS A 91 -8.80 -13.27 4.95
CA LYS A 91 -7.86 -12.13 4.98
C LYS A 91 -6.42 -12.64 5.08
N ASP A 92 -5.54 -12.05 4.29
CA ASP A 92 -4.08 -12.15 4.41
C ASP A 92 -3.52 -10.75 4.68
N ILE A 93 -2.51 -10.67 5.55
CA ILE A 93 -1.70 -9.46 5.71
C ILE A 93 -0.54 -9.59 4.71
N LEU A 94 -0.50 -8.68 3.73
CA LEU A 94 0.55 -8.64 2.73
C LEU A 94 1.78 -7.87 3.25
N GLU A 95 1.55 -6.75 3.94
CA GLU A 95 2.59 -5.91 4.56
C GLU A 95 2.07 -5.28 5.86
N GLY A 96 2.96 -5.03 6.82
CA GLY A 96 2.60 -4.60 8.18
C GLY A 96 2.24 -5.78 9.10
N PRO A 97 1.55 -5.55 10.23
CA PRO A 97 1.03 -4.28 10.75
C PRO A 97 2.14 -3.40 11.34
N GLU A 98 2.21 -2.13 10.93
CA GLU A 98 3.17 -1.15 11.44
C GLU A 98 2.46 -0.08 12.30
N ASN A 99 3.11 0.35 13.38
CA ASN A 99 2.57 1.42 14.22
C ASN A 99 2.63 2.76 13.48
N ILE A 100 1.47 3.43 13.33
CA ILE A 100 1.37 4.68 12.58
C ILE A 100 2.26 5.74 13.19
N ILE A 101 2.25 5.91 14.52
CA ILE A 101 3.08 6.93 15.19
C ILE A 101 4.57 6.70 14.89
N GLN A 102 5.04 5.44 14.91
CA GLN A 102 6.43 5.12 14.58
C GLN A 102 6.79 5.42 13.11
N LEU A 103 5.85 5.32 12.18
CA LEU A 103 6.08 5.66 10.78
C LEU A 103 6.23 7.18 10.57
N PHE A 104 5.51 7.98 11.35
CA PHE A 104 5.61 9.43 11.33
C PHE A 104 6.81 9.99 12.11
N LYS A 105 7.45 9.19 12.97
CA LYS A 105 8.74 9.55 13.58
C LYS A 105 9.79 9.60 12.47
N ARG A 106 10.25 10.81 12.12
CA ARG A 106 11.47 10.98 11.32
C ARG A 106 12.63 10.37 12.11
N SER A 107 13.60 9.81 11.41
CA SER A 107 14.86 9.38 12.02
C SER A 107 15.51 10.60 12.65
N GLU A 108 15.26 10.82 13.94
CA GLU A 108 16.10 11.67 14.76
C GLU A 108 17.45 10.93 14.88
N GLU A 109 18.52 11.64 14.51
CA GLU A 109 19.92 11.28 14.74
C GLU A 109 20.56 10.19 13.85
N ALA A 110 21.03 10.62 12.66
CA ALA A 110 22.30 10.16 12.09
C ALA A 110 23.28 11.35 12.02
N GLY A 111 23.34 12.12 13.10
CA GLY A 111 24.14 13.34 13.20
C GLY A 111 24.59 13.61 14.63
N SER A 112 25.37 12.70 15.23
CA SER A 112 26.33 13.06 16.28
C SER A 112 27.32 11.92 16.57
N LYS A 113 28.36 11.84 15.75
CA LYS A 113 29.81 11.82 16.10
C LYS A 113 30.63 11.23 14.97
#